data_AF-A0A2V9WZX1-F1
#
_entry.id   AF-A0A2V9WZX1-F1
#
_cell.length_a   1.000
_cell.length_b   1.000
_cell.length_c   1.000
_cell.angle_alpha   90.00
_cell.angle_beta   90.00
_cell.angle_gamma   90.00
#
_symmetry.space_group_name_H-M   'P 1'
#
loop_
_entity.id
_entity.type
_entity.pdbx_description
1 polymer ?
#
loop_
_entity_poly.entity_id
_entity_poly.type
_entity_poly.pdbx_seq_one_letter_code
_entity_poly.pdbx_strand_id
1 'polypeptide(L)' 'MRDEDWIKTLEDGRRVKFIYQELPEDGAFITAQLEGNEVVYSVVLTKARNPLSREHVESHFNGELSKK' A
#
# COMPACT_ATOMS: atom_id res chain seq x y z
N MET A 1 -6.45 -15.77 2.25
CA MET A 1 -6.82 -14.41 1.81
C MET A 1 -6.81 -13.55 3.05
N ARG A 2 -5.73 -12.77 3.20
CA ARG A 2 -5.54 -11.82 4.29
C ARG A 2 -5.83 -10.42 3.79
N ASP A 3 -6.64 -9.71 4.54
CA ASP A 3 -6.87 -8.28 4.39
C ASP A 3 -6.31 -7.58 5.62
N GLU A 4 -5.43 -6.61 5.41
CA GLU A 4 -4.86 -5.79 6.47
C GLU A 4 -5.00 -4.32 6.11
N ASP A 5 -5.36 -3.50 7.09
CA ASP A 5 -5.24 -2.05 7.01
C ASP A 5 -4.51 -1.49 8.22
N TRP A 6 -3.71 -0.45 7.99
CA TRP A 6 -3.01 0.26 9.05
C TRP A 6 -2.82 1.73 8.68
N ILE A 7 -2.57 2.55 9.70
CA ILE A 7 -2.28 3.96 9.55
C ILE A 7 -0.85 4.22 9.97
N LYS A 8 -0.12 4.97 9.14
CA LYS A 8 1.20 5.50 9.46
C LYS A 8 1.14 7.03 9.48
N THR A 9 1.72 7.62 10.52
CA THR A 9 1.98 9.06 10.56
C THR A 9 3.34 9.30 9.91
N LEU A 10 3.38 10.12 8.86
CA LEU A 10 4.61 10.57 8.21
C LEU A 10 5.35 11.59 9.09
N GLU A 11 6.62 11.85 8.80
CA GLU A 11 7.45 12.80 9.55
C GLU A 11 6.88 14.23 9.56
N ASP A 12 6.13 14.59 8.51
CA ASP A 12 5.44 15.88 8.39
C ASP A 12 4.07 15.93 9.10
N GLY A 13 3.73 14.90 9.86
CA GLY A 13 2.49 14.80 10.62
C GLY A 13 1.28 14.34 9.81
N ARG A 14 1.39 14.19 8.48
CA ARG A 14 0.29 13.66 7.67
C ARG A 14 0.08 12.18 7.95
N ARG A 15 -1.18 11.73 7.96
CA ARG A 15 -1.56 10.33 8.21
C ARG A 15 -1.89 9.65 6.89
N VAL A 16 -1.31 8.47 6.66
CA VAL A 16 -1.58 7.64 5.48
C VAL A 16 -2.21 6.33 5.93
N LYS A 17 -3.36 6.00 5.36
CA LYS A 17 -3.97 4.68 5.48
C LYS A 17 -3.44 3.80 4.36
N PHE A 18 -2.85 2.66 4.73
CA PHE A 18 -2.48 1.59 3.82
C PHE A 18 -3.50 0.47 3.90
N ILE A 19 -3.80 -0.14 2.77
CA ILE A 19 -4.62 -1.35 2.68
C ILE A 19 -3.83 -2.38 1.88
N TYR A 20 -3.80 -3.62 2.36
CA TYR A 20 -3.24 -4.77 1.69
C TYR A 20 -4.29 -5.87 1.63
N GLN A 21 -4.53 -6.38 0.43
CA GLN A 21 -5.42 -7.48 0.17
C GLN A 21 -4.69 -8.51 -0.69
N GLU A 22 -4.66 -9.76 -0.21
CA GLU A 22 -4.21 -10.89 -1.02
C GLU A 22 -5.22 -11.21 -2.12
N LEU A 23 -4.74 -11.31 -3.35
CA LEU A 23 -5.51 -11.79 -4.49
C LEU A 23 -5.13 -13.25 -4.82
N PRO A 24 -5.97 -13.98 -5.57
CA PRO A 24 -5.60 -15.27 -6.14
C PRO A 24 -4.34 -15.21 -7.01
N GLU A 25 -3.78 -16.38 -7.31
CA GLU A 25 -2.64 -16.53 -8.24
C GLU A 25 -1.41 -15.68 -7.84
N ASP A 26 -1.10 -15.65 -6.54
CA ASP A 26 0.00 -14.85 -5.97
C ASP A 26 -0.14 -13.35 -6.28
N GLY A 27 -1.36 -12.86 -6.43
CA GLY A 27 -1.63 -11.44 -6.63
C GLY A 27 -1.72 -10.69 -5.30
N ALA A 28 -1.55 -9.37 -5.35
CA ALA A 28 -1.88 -8.48 -4.24
C ALA A 28 -2.49 -7.18 -4.75
N PHE A 29 -3.48 -6.68 -4.02
CA PHE A 29 -4.02 -5.35 -4.18
C PHE A 29 -3.59 -4.50 -3.00
N ILE A 30 -2.88 -3.41 -3.28
CA ILE A 30 -2.41 -2.49 -2.25
C ILE A 30 -2.91 -1.09 -2.53
N THR A 31 -3.26 -0.35 -1.48
CA THR A 31 -3.63 1.07 -1.58
C THR A 31 -2.90 1.92 -0.55
N ALA A 32 -2.71 3.19 -0.89
CA ALA A 32 -2.27 4.25 0.00
C ALA A 32 -3.20 5.46 -0.15
N GLN A 33 -3.78 5.89 0.97
CA GLN A 33 -4.67 7.04 1.05
C GLN A 33 -4.16 8.02 2.10
N LEU A 34 -3.87 9.26 1.69
CA LEU A 34 -3.58 10.34 2.63
C LEU A 34 -4.89 10.80 3.30
N GLU A 35 -4.88 10.97 4.62
CA GLU A 35 -6.02 11.48 5.36
C GLU A 35 -6.42 12.87 4.85
N GLY A 36 -7.71 13.06 4.56
CA GLY A 36 -8.25 14.30 4.00
C GLY A 36 -8.13 14.43 2.48
N ASN A 37 -7.43 13.51 1.79
CA ASN A 37 -7.40 13.50 0.32
C ASN A 37 -8.57 12.69 -0.26
N GLU A 38 -9.19 13.24 -1.30
CA GLU A 38 -10.26 12.58 -2.06
C GLU A 38 -9.73 11.47 -2.98
N VAL A 39 -8.44 11.52 -3.31
CA VAL A 39 -7.78 10.57 -4.22
C VAL A 39 -7.01 9.51 -3.43
N VAL A 40 -7.14 8.25 -3.89
CA VAL A 40 -6.36 7.11 -3.41
C VAL A 40 -5.45 6.60 -4.52
N TYR A 41 -4.23 6.19 -4.16
CA TYR A 41 -3.31 5.54 -5.08
C TYR A 41 -3.37 4.02 -4.85
N SER A 42 -3.67 3.25 -5.89
CA SER A 42 -3.89 1.80 -5.80
C SER A 42 -3.04 1.06 -6.82
N VAL A 43 -2.50 -0.10 -6.45
CA VAL A 43 -1.66 -0.94 -7.31
C VAL A 43 -2.12 -2.39 -7.24
N VAL A 44 -2.21 -3.02 -8.40
CA VAL A 44 -2.42 -4.48 -8.53
C VAL A 44 -1.08 -5.11 -8.90
N LEU A 45 -0.57 -5.96 -8.02
CA LEU A 45 0.63 -6.76 -8.24
C LEU A 45 0.20 -8.15 -8.68
N THR A 46 0.65 -8.61 -9.85
CA THR A 46 0.25 -9.91 -10.42
C THR A 46 1.18 -11.07 -10.03
N LYS A 47 2.24 -10.80 -9.25
CA LYS A 47 3.27 -11.76 -8.79
C LYS A 47 3.85 -11.34 -7.45
N ALA A 48 2.99 -10.92 -6.52
CA ALA A 48 3.40 -10.65 -5.16
C ALA A 48 3.79 -11.97 -4.49
N ARG A 49 5.03 -12.09 -4.01
CA ARG A 49 5.44 -13.23 -3.18
C ARG A 49 4.75 -13.11 -1.81
N ASN A 50 3.49 -13.52 -1.75
CA ASN A 50 2.63 -13.33 -0.59
C ASN A 50 3.07 -14.21 0.60
N PRO A 51 2.85 -13.74 1.84
CA PRO A 51 2.30 -12.43 2.19
C PRO A 51 3.35 -11.30 2.14
N LEU A 52 2.98 -10.13 1.62
CA LEU A 52 3.82 -8.93 1.72
C LEU A 52 3.81 -8.40 3.16
N SER A 53 4.98 -7.96 3.64
CA SER A 53 5.07 -7.23 4.91
C SER A 53 4.60 -5.79 4.74
N ARG A 54 4.17 -5.16 5.85
CA ARG A 54 3.80 -3.72 5.85
C ARG A 54 4.91 -2.84 5.29
N GLU A 55 6.16 -3.13 5.65
CA GLU A 55 7.36 -2.45 5.15
C GLU A 55 7.49 -2.57 3.63
N HIS A 56 7.20 -3.73 3.05
CA HIS A 56 7.22 -3.89 1.59
C HIS A 56 6.13 -3.07 0.90
N VAL A 57 4.91 -3.06 1.46
CA VAL A 57 3.80 -2.25 0.93
C VAL A 57 4.16 -0.77 0.96
N GLU A 58 4.66 -0.27 2.09
CA GLU A 58 5.08 1.13 2.25
C GLU A 58 6.23 1.50 1.30
N SER A 59 7.25 0.65 1.18
CA SER A 59 8.38 0.85 0.27
C SER A 59 7.96 0.90 -1.19
N HIS A 60 6.97 0.08 -1.59
CA HIS A 60 6.44 0.10 -2.95
C HIS A 60 5.89 1.47 -3.32
N PHE A 61 5.07 2.08 -2.45
CA PHE A 61 4.53 3.40 -2.69
C PHE A 61 5.60 4.50 -2.69
N ASN A 62 6.60 4.43 -1.82
CA ASN A 62 7.74 5.36 -1.87
C ASN A 62 8.51 5.25 -3.20
N GLY A 63 8.67 4.03 -3.71
CA GLY A 63 9.27 3.76 -5.00
C GLY A 63 8.48 4.37 -6.16
N GLU A 64 7.15 4.21 -6.18
CA GLU A 64 6.29 4.81 -7.22
C GLU A 64 6.34 6.34 -7.21
N LEU A 65 6.35 6.98 -6.04
CA LEU A 65 6.49 8.44 -5.92
C LEU A 65 7.86 8.97 -6.35
N SER A 66 8.90 8.13 -6.29
CA SER A 66 10.26 8.49 -6.66
C SER A 66 10.55 8.36 -8.16
N LYS A 67 9.65 7.72 -8.93
CA LYS A 67 9.77 7.62 -10.38
C LYS A 67 9.42 8.98 -11.00
N LYS A 68 10.37 9.54 -11.76
CA LYS A 68 10.19 10.78 -12.53
C LYS A 68 9.25 10.57 -13.71
#